data_AF-A0ABD1C418-F1
#
_entry.id   AF-A0ABD1C418-F1
#
_cell.length_a   1.000
_cell.length_b   1.000
_cell.length_c   1.000
_cell.angle_alpha   90.00
_cell.angle_beta   90.00
_cell.angle_gamma   90.00
#
_symmetry.space_group_name_H-M   'P 1'
#
loop_
_entity.id
_entity.type
_entity.pdbx_description
1 polymer ?
#
loop_
_entity_poly.entity_id
_entity_poly.type
_entity_poly.pdbx_seq_one_letter_code
_entity_poly.pdbx_strand_id
1 'polypeptide(L)'
;MMKKATAEEAVAVTSVFWDIKMFPVPPGFDARRVGPCIKRLLEKYGYFGPLTINAVGLLTDVHDDILGALSSSGINTYYGPFGASADIMWLFYEWTQKNPPPTNILAICDRTGLRPTREFNIFGPFSYSSPRYFRQEDAINWISLILAESEAVGEDTCSETGEYFCSICYRYDHPGQGFESFKRHLSSLEHTRKKLALLHPRREMFEEDPTIVRFQPEASFFVFGFNIDF
;
A
#
# COMPACT_ATOMS: atom_id res chain seq x y z
N MET A 1 -1.01 12.06 -10.94
CA MET A 1 -2.21 12.89 -10.78
C MET A 1 -3.41 12.15 -11.34
N MET A 2 -4.63 12.47 -10.89
CA MET A 2 -5.87 11.95 -11.47
C MET A 2 -5.95 12.29 -12.96
N LYS A 3 -6.43 11.36 -13.78
CA LYS A 3 -6.72 11.56 -15.21
C LYS A 3 -8.10 10.98 -15.54
N LYS A 4 -8.73 11.51 -16.59
CA LYS A 4 -9.99 10.96 -17.09
C LYS A 4 -9.78 9.55 -17.64
N ALA A 5 -10.68 8.64 -17.30
CA ALA A 5 -10.66 7.27 -17.77
C ALA A 5 -10.92 7.20 -19.29
N THR A 6 -10.24 6.29 -19.98
CA THR A 6 -10.68 5.80 -21.30
C THR A 6 -11.93 4.93 -21.16
N ALA A 7 -12.54 4.53 -22.29
CA ALA A 7 -13.69 3.63 -22.26
C ALA A 7 -13.38 2.27 -21.60
N GLU A 8 -12.18 1.73 -21.84
CA GLU A 8 -11.72 0.48 -21.22
C GLU A 8 -11.43 0.67 -19.73
N GLU A 9 -10.75 1.75 -19.35
CA GLU A 9 -10.47 2.08 -17.96
C GLU A 9 -11.74 2.37 -17.15
N ALA A 10 -12.80 2.89 -17.78
CA ALA A 10 -14.03 3.27 -17.08
C ALA A 10 -14.75 2.09 -16.44
N VAL A 11 -14.71 0.92 -17.08
CA VAL A 11 -15.39 -0.30 -16.61
C VAL A 11 -14.43 -1.31 -15.96
N ALA A 12 -13.12 -1.07 -16.05
CA ALA A 12 -12.10 -1.94 -15.48
C ALA A 12 -12.12 -1.95 -13.94
N VAL A 13 -11.70 -3.08 -13.37
CA VAL A 13 -11.52 -3.22 -11.91
C VAL A 13 -10.53 -2.17 -11.41
N THR A 14 -10.89 -1.52 -10.31
CA THR A 14 -10.06 -0.53 -9.64
C THR A 14 -9.65 -1.03 -8.27
N SER A 15 -8.34 -1.13 -8.04
CA SER A 15 -7.79 -1.40 -6.71
C SER A 15 -7.09 -0.18 -6.15
N VAL A 16 -7.41 0.14 -4.90
CA VAL A 16 -6.81 1.25 -4.16
C VAL A 16 -5.81 0.67 -3.17
N PHE A 17 -4.59 1.18 -3.19
CA PHE A 17 -3.58 0.89 -2.17
C PHE A 17 -3.33 2.18 -1.39
N TRP A 18 -3.72 2.16 -0.13
CA TRP A 18 -3.76 3.33 0.72
C TRP A 18 -2.85 3.15 1.93
N ASP A 19 -1.78 3.93 2.01
CA ASP A 19 -0.94 4.06 3.20
C ASP A 19 -1.70 4.86 4.26
N ILE A 20 -2.33 4.14 5.20
CA ILE A 20 -3.18 4.76 6.23
C ILE A 20 -2.39 5.60 7.23
N LYS A 21 -1.07 5.39 7.34
CA LYS A 21 -0.22 6.17 8.25
C LYS A 21 0.20 7.49 7.60
N MET A 22 0.58 7.43 6.33
CA MET A 22 1.00 8.59 5.55
C MET A 22 -0.18 9.48 5.16
N PHE A 23 -1.33 8.88 4.88
CA PHE A 23 -2.57 9.54 4.49
C PHE A 23 -3.69 9.20 5.47
N PRO A 24 -3.65 9.71 6.71
CA PRO A 24 -4.55 9.27 7.77
C PRO A 24 -6.00 9.67 7.52
N VAL A 25 -6.90 9.00 8.25
CA VAL A 25 -8.29 9.48 8.41
C VAL A 25 -8.25 10.85 9.10
N PRO A 26 -8.99 11.86 8.63
CA PRO A 26 -9.00 13.16 9.28
C PRO A 26 -9.45 13.07 10.75
N PRO A 27 -8.88 13.89 11.67
CA PRO A 27 -9.29 13.88 13.07
C PRO A 27 -10.79 14.17 13.23
N GLY A 28 -11.49 13.35 14.02
CA GLY A 28 -12.93 13.48 14.24
C GLY A 28 -13.82 13.08 13.06
N PHE A 29 -13.23 12.59 11.96
CA PHE A 29 -13.99 12.15 10.79
C PHE A 29 -14.43 10.69 10.93
N ASP A 30 -15.66 10.40 10.52
CA ASP A 30 -16.16 9.02 10.48
C ASP A 30 -15.43 8.22 9.39
N ALA A 31 -14.58 7.29 9.81
CA ALA A 31 -13.77 6.48 8.92
C ALA A 31 -14.60 5.66 7.91
N ARG A 32 -15.87 5.34 8.23
CA ARG A 32 -16.79 4.66 7.30
C ARG A 32 -17.05 5.46 6.03
N ARG A 33 -16.84 6.78 6.07
CA ARG A 33 -17.08 7.69 4.95
C ARG A 33 -15.90 7.78 3.97
N VAL A 34 -14.73 7.26 4.34
CA VAL A 34 -13.53 7.29 3.47
C VAL A 34 -13.77 6.52 2.17
N GLY A 35 -14.34 5.31 2.25
CA GLY A 35 -14.66 4.50 1.07
C GLY A 35 -15.57 5.22 0.08
N PRO A 36 -16.73 5.73 0.52
CA PRO A 36 -17.60 6.58 -0.30
C PRO A 36 -16.89 7.80 -0.91
N CYS A 37 -16.03 8.50 -0.15
CA CYS A 37 -15.25 9.62 -0.69
C CYS A 37 -14.32 9.19 -1.83
N ILE A 38 -13.60 8.08 -1.66
CA ILE A 38 -12.72 7.55 -2.71
C ILE A 38 -13.53 7.13 -3.95
N LYS A 39 -14.69 6.48 -3.75
CA LYS A 39 -15.58 6.07 -4.84
C LYS A 39 -16.05 7.27 -5.66
N ARG A 40 -16.57 8.33 -5.03
CA ARG A 40 -16.99 9.55 -5.74
C ARG A 40 -15.84 10.24 -6.47
N LEU A 41 -14.67 10.29 -5.84
CA LEU A 41 -13.48 10.82 -6.50
C LEU A 41 -13.20 10.04 -7.80
N LEU A 42 -13.25 8.72 -7.76
CA LEU A 42 -13.05 7.86 -8.94
C LEU A 42 -14.12 8.11 -10.01
N GLU A 43 -15.39 8.14 -9.63
CA GLU A 43 -16.53 8.37 -10.53
C GLU A 43 -16.45 9.74 -11.22
N LYS A 44 -16.02 10.80 -10.52
CA LYS A 44 -15.78 12.14 -11.09
C LYS A 44 -14.74 12.13 -12.22
N TYR A 45 -13.82 11.18 -12.20
CA TYR A 45 -12.82 10.98 -13.26
C TYR A 45 -13.19 9.88 -14.25
N GLY A 46 -14.38 9.28 -14.13
CA GLY A 46 -14.92 8.33 -15.09
C GLY A 46 -14.62 6.86 -14.77
N TYR A 47 -14.13 6.55 -13.58
CA TYR A 47 -13.87 5.18 -13.14
C TYR A 47 -15.09 4.65 -12.39
N PHE A 48 -15.83 3.72 -13.01
CA PHE A 48 -17.09 3.17 -12.51
C PHE A 48 -17.05 1.65 -12.29
N GLY A 49 -15.94 1.00 -12.66
CA GLY A 49 -15.77 -0.44 -12.48
C GLY A 49 -15.73 -0.88 -11.01
N PRO A 50 -15.68 -2.20 -10.76
CA PRO A 50 -15.63 -2.76 -9.42
C PRO A 50 -14.47 -2.16 -8.60
N LEU A 51 -14.73 -1.80 -7.34
CA LEU A 51 -13.78 -1.09 -6.48
C LEU A 51 -13.39 -1.96 -5.28
N THR A 52 -12.09 -2.14 -5.09
CA THR A 52 -11.53 -2.72 -3.86
C THR A 52 -10.59 -1.73 -3.21
N ILE A 53 -10.80 -1.44 -1.93
CA ILE A 53 -9.96 -0.51 -1.17
C ILE A 53 -9.15 -1.27 -0.13
N ASN A 54 -7.83 -1.12 -0.20
CA ASN A 54 -6.88 -1.78 0.69
C ASN A 54 -6.12 -0.70 1.50
N ALA A 55 -6.46 -0.58 2.77
CA ALA A 55 -5.71 0.22 3.75
C ALA A 55 -4.51 -0.61 4.23
N VAL A 56 -3.30 -0.07 4.11
CA VAL A 56 -2.04 -0.73 4.41
C VAL A 56 -1.27 0.10 5.43
N GLY A 57 -0.77 -0.55 6.47
CA GLY A 57 0.11 0.11 7.42
C GLY A 57 0.40 -0.75 8.64
N LEU A 58 1.16 -0.18 9.56
CA LEU A 58 1.34 -0.78 10.88
C LEU A 58 0.05 -0.53 11.67
N LEU A 59 -0.88 -1.48 11.62
CA LEU A 59 -2.22 -1.31 12.20
C LEU A 59 -2.20 -1.03 13.71
N THR A 60 -1.14 -1.38 14.44
CA THR A 60 -0.96 -1.01 15.85
C THR A 60 -0.77 0.49 16.09
N ASP A 61 -0.46 1.27 15.06
CA ASP A 61 -0.33 2.74 15.12
C ASP A 61 -1.66 3.46 14.88
N VAL A 62 -2.73 2.72 14.55
CA VAL A 62 -4.05 3.25 14.21
C VAL A 62 -5.04 2.82 15.30
N HIS A 63 -5.92 3.73 15.72
CA HIS A 63 -6.90 3.43 16.76
C HIS A 63 -7.88 2.33 16.32
N ASP A 64 -8.18 1.41 17.23
CA ASP A 64 -9.08 0.27 17.02
C ASP A 64 -10.43 0.67 16.41
N ASP A 65 -11.04 1.76 16.91
CA ASP A 65 -12.30 2.28 16.38
C ASP A 65 -12.22 2.68 14.90
N ILE A 66 -11.08 3.21 14.46
CA ILE A 66 -10.85 3.55 13.05
C ILE A 66 -10.77 2.26 12.23
N LEU A 67 -10.00 1.27 12.68
CA LEU A 67 -9.86 -0.01 11.97
C LEU A 67 -11.18 -0.79 11.89
N GLY A 68 -11.96 -0.79 12.97
CA GLY A 68 -13.29 -1.37 13.00
C GLY A 68 -14.26 -0.65 12.06
N ALA A 69 -14.25 0.68 12.09
CA ALA A 69 -15.06 1.50 11.19
C ALA A 69 -14.70 1.26 9.71
N LEU A 70 -13.41 1.20 9.36
CA LEU A 70 -12.96 0.89 8.00
C LEU A 70 -13.45 -0.48 7.54
N SER A 71 -13.22 -1.54 8.33
CA SER A 71 -13.70 -2.89 8.01
C SER A 71 -15.22 -2.92 7.90
N SER A 72 -15.97 -2.28 8.80
CA SER A 72 -17.44 -2.24 8.71
C SER A 72 -17.98 -1.54 7.45
N SER A 73 -17.13 -0.75 6.78
CA SER A 73 -17.46 -0.06 5.52
C SER A 73 -16.96 -0.79 4.27
N GLY A 74 -16.45 -2.02 4.40
CA GLY A 74 -15.97 -2.82 3.28
C GLY A 74 -14.50 -2.60 2.90
N ILE A 75 -13.74 -1.86 3.71
CA ILE A 75 -12.32 -1.59 3.43
C ILE A 75 -11.46 -2.71 4.02
N ASN A 76 -10.66 -3.34 3.15
CA ASN A 76 -9.68 -4.34 3.57
C ASN A 76 -8.51 -3.67 4.27
N THR A 77 -8.01 -4.29 5.34
CA THR A 77 -6.89 -3.75 6.13
C THR A 77 -5.73 -4.73 6.15
N TYR A 78 -4.54 -4.23 5.88
CA TYR A 78 -3.31 -5.00 5.76
C TYR A 78 -2.30 -4.54 6.80
N TYR A 79 -1.94 -5.44 7.70
CA TYR A 79 -0.80 -5.25 8.59
C TYR A 79 0.50 -5.40 7.81
N GLY A 80 1.24 -4.30 7.74
CA GLY A 80 2.56 -4.19 7.12
C GLY A 80 3.61 -3.64 8.10
N PRO A 81 4.55 -4.46 8.59
CA PRO A 81 5.54 -4.06 9.59
C PRO A 81 6.86 -3.55 8.99
N PHE A 82 7.06 -3.65 7.68
CA PHE A 82 8.35 -3.36 7.01
C PHE A 82 8.43 -1.92 6.50
N GLY A 83 7.38 -1.13 6.75
CA GLY A 83 7.19 0.20 6.24
C GLY A 83 6.22 0.16 5.06
N ALA A 84 5.21 1.02 5.09
CA ALA A 84 4.08 0.98 4.18
C ALA A 84 4.51 1.01 2.70
N SER A 85 5.58 1.70 2.32
CA SER A 85 6.12 1.67 0.94
C SER A 85 6.55 0.26 0.50
N ALA A 86 7.25 -0.49 1.36
CA ALA A 86 7.71 -1.86 1.06
C ALA A 86 6.54 -2.85 1.08
N ASP A 87 5.66 -2.74 2.08
CA ASP A 87 4.47 -3.58 2.20
C ASP A 87 3.51 -3.36 1.03
N ILE A 88 3.25 -2.11 0.64
CA ILE A 88 2.42 -1.76 -0.53
C ILE A 88 3.06 -2.25 -1.82
N MET A 89 4.38 -2.09 -2.00
CA MET A 89 5.07 -2.60 -3.19
C MET A 89 4.89 -4.11 -3.33
N TRP A 90 5.01 -4.85 -2.23
CA TRP A 90 4.84 -6.30 -2.22
C TRP A 90 3.38 -6.70 -2.53
N LEU A 91 2.41 -6.07 -1.87
CA LEU A 91 0.98 -6.28 -2.13
C LEU A 91 0.60 -5.96 -3.57
N PHE A 92 1.12 -4.85 -4.11
CA PHE A 92 0.96 -4.45 -5.50
C PHE A 92 1.51 -5.51 -6.46
N TYR A 93 2.72 -6.02 -6.19
CA TYR A 93 3.32 -7.07 -7.02
C TYR A 93 2.47 -8.34 -7.00
N GLU A 94 2.05 -8.83 -5.83
CA GLU A 94 1.19 -10.02 -5.76
C GLU A 94 -0.18 -9.82 -6.43
N TRP A 95 -0.77 -8.63 -6.28
CA TRP A 95 -2.07 -8.31 -6.87
C TRP A 95 -2.02 -8.27 -8.39
N THR A 96 -0.98 -7.65 -8.97
CA THR A 96 -0.81 -7.54 -10.43
C THR A 96 -0.58 -8.90 -11.10
N GLN A 97 -0.01 -9.89 -10.39
CA GLN A 97 0.09 -11.26 -10.90
C GLN A 97 -1.28 -11.94 -11.06
N LYS A 98 -2.29 -11.54 -10.28
CA LYS A 98 -3.63 -12.14 -10.27
C LYS A 98 -4.64 -11.37 -11.11
N ASN A 99 -4.35 -10.12 -11.46
CA ASN A 99 -5.28 -9.20 -12.11
C ASN A 99 -4.63 -8.63 -13.37
N PRO A 100 -4.76 -9.29 -14.54
CA PRO A 100 -4.18 -8.78 -15.78
C PRO A 100 -4.89 -7.50 -16.25
N PRO A 101 -4.24 -6.66 -17.06
CA PRO A 101 -4.86 -5.52 -17.71
C PRO A 101 -6.08 -5.88 -18.59
N PRO A 102 -7.04 -4.94 -18.80
CA PRO A 102 -7.06 -3.57 -18.27
C PRO A 102 -7.50 -3.52 -16.81
N THR A 103 -6.69 -2.88 -15.96
CA THR A 103 -7.02 -2.62 -14.55
C THR A 103 -6.48 -1.26 -14.11
N ASN A 104 -7.20 -0.66 -13.17
CA ASN A 104 -6.90 0.64 -12.60
C ASN A 104 -6.31 0.48 -11.21
N ILE A 105 -5.30 1.30 -10.92
CA ILE A 105 -4.65 1.31 -9.61
C ILE A 105 -4.58 2.75 -9.11
N LEU A 106 -5.30 3.01 -8.03
CA LEU A 106 -5.24 4.27 -7.28
C LEU A 106 -4.23 4.11 -6.14
N ALA A 107 -3.06 4.73 -6.29
CA ALA A 107 -2.02 4.72 -5.28
C ALA A 107 -2.13 5.97 -4.38
N ILE A 108 -2.48 5.75 -3.12
CA ILE A 108 -2.55 6.75 -2.03
C ILE A 108 -1.43 6.41 -1.04
N CYS A 109 -0.19 6.46 -1.53
CA CYS A 109 1.02 6.08 -0.81
C CYS A 109 2.23 6.83 -1.40
N ASP A 110 3.42 6.63 -0.83
CA ASP A 110 4.65 7.00 -1.53
C ASP A 110 4.78 6.19 -2.83
N ARG A 111 4.98 6.89 -3.96
CA ARG A 111 5.09 6.26 -5.29
C ARG A 111 6.53 6.00 -5.73
N THR A 112 7.53 6.32 -4.91
CA THR A 112 8.96 6.05 -5.21
C THR A 112 9.21 4.62 -5.72
N GLY A 113 8.46 3.65 -5.21
CA GLY A 113 8.58 2.23 -5.54
C GLY A 113 7.61 1.69 -6.60
N LEU A 114 6.54 2.41 -6.92
CA LEU A 114 5.53 1.95 -7.87
C LEU A 114 5.94 2.35 -9.28
N ARG A 115 6.76 1.51 -9.92
CA ARG A 115 7.14 1.73 -11.32
C ARG A 115 5.92 1.51 -12.21
N PRO A 116 5.52 2.50 -13.03
CA PRO A 116 4.46 2.29 -14.01
C PRO A 116 4.91 1.22 -15.00
N THR A 117 4.32 0.04 -14.92
CA THR A 117 4.31 -0.91 -16.03
C THR A 117 3.37 -0.35 -17.09
N ARG A 118 3.78 -0.32 -18.36
CA ARG A 118 2.98 0.24 -19.49
C ARG A 118 1.58 -0.37 -19.62
N GLU A 119 1.38 -1.51 -18.98
CA GLU A 119 0.20 -2.35 -19.00
C GLU A 119 -0.90 -1.93 -18.01
N PHE A 120 -0.54 -1.28 -16.90
CA PHE A 120 -1.50 -0.94 -15.84
C PHE A 120 -1.77 0.57 -15.80
N ASN A 121 -3.03 0.95 -15.58
CA ASN A 121 -3.40 2.34 -15.37
C ASN A 121 -3.16 2.75 -13.91
N ILE A 122 -1.96 3.23 -13.58
CA ILE A 122 -1.59 3.66 -12.23
C ILE A 122 -1.68 5.18 -12.10
N PHE A 123 -2.49 5.67 -11.16
CA PHE A 123 -2.68 7.09 -10.90
C PHE A 123 -2.85 7.38 -9.41
N GLY A 124 -3.11 8.65 -9.10
CA GLY A 124 -3.68 8.97 -7.81
C GLY A 124 -3.79 10.45 -7.52
N PRO A 125 -4.24 10.80 -6.31
CA PRO A 125 -5.15 11.92 -6.09
C PRO A 125 -4.51 13.28 -6.39
N PHE A 126 -3.23 13.43 -6.08
CA PHE A 126 -2.47 14.66 -6.31
C PHE A 126 -1.13 14.37 -7.00
N SER A 127 -0.50 15.44 -7.48
CA SER A 127 0.92 15.45 -7.78
C SER A 127 1.64 15.63 -6.45
N TYR A 128 2.40 14.61 -6.02
CA TYR A 128 3.15 14.72 -4.78
C TYR A 128 4.13 15.88 -4.86
N SER A 129 4.24 16.62 -3.77
CA SER A 129 5.17 17.74 -3.69
C SER A 129 6.63 17.28 -3.92
N SER A 130 6.94 16.00 -3.71
CA SER A 130 8.18 15.36 -4.14
C SER A 130 7.95 13.89 -4.50
N PRO A 131 8.42 13.40 -5.67
CA PRO A 131 8.35 11.99 -6.03
C PRO A 131 9.22 11.07 -5.17
N ARG A 132 10.07 11.65 -4.29
CA ARG A 132 11.06 10.93 -3.48
C ARG A 132 10.88 11.06 -1.98
N TYR A 133 10.03 11.96 -1.52
CA TYR A 133 9.87 12.25 -0.10
C TYR A 133 8.43 12.63 0.19
N PHE A 134 7.85 11.95 1.18
CA PHE A 134 6.63 12.41 1.82
C PHE A 134 6.80 13.84 2.32
N ARG A 135 5.83 14.70 2.07
CA ARG A 135 5.71 15.97 2.78
C ARG A 135 4.42 16.03 3.57
N GLN A 136 4.45 16.71 4.71
CA GLN A 136 3.26 16.96 5.53
C GLN A 136 2.13 17.63 4.72
N GLU A 137 2.50 18.43 3.71
CA GLU A 137 1.60 19.01 2.71
C GLU A 137 0.74 17.95 2.00
N ASP A 138 1.29 16.78 1.66
CA ASP A 138 0.57 15.72 0.95
C ASP A 138 -0.55 15.13 1.83
N ALA A 139 -0.29 14.96 3.13
CA ALA A 139 -1.33 14.55 4.09
C ALA A 139 -2.41 15.61 4.28
N ILE A 140 -2.04 16.90 4.31
CA ILE A 140 -3.00 18.00 4.39
C ILE A 140 -3.90 18.03 3.15
N ASN A 141 -3.31 17.83 1.96
CA ASN A 141 -4.05 17.75 0.71
C ASN A 141 -5.03 16.56 0.70
N TRP A 142 -4.59 15.41 1.21
CA TRP A 142 -5.45 14.24 1.38
C TRP A 142 -6.63 14.52 2.32
N ILE A 143 -6.37 15.11 3.50
CA ILE A 143 -7.42 15.45 4.47
C ILE A 143 -8.43 16.41 3.83
N SER A 144 -7.94 17.46 3.18
CA SER A 144 -8.79 18.46 2.51
C SER A 144 -9.66 17.84 1.44
N LEU A 145 -9.12 16.90 0.66
CA LEU A 145 -9.84 16.16 -0.37
C LEU A 145 -10.94 15.27 0.23
N ILE A 146 -10.64 14.50 1.27
CA ILE A 146 -11.64 13.64 1.92
C ILE A 146 -12.78 14.46 2.51
N LEU A 147 -12.48 15.59 3.16
CA LEU A 147 -13.49 16.50 3.71
C LEU A 147 -14.39 17.08 2.60
N ALA A 148 -13.80 17.58 1.52
CA ALA A 148 -14.56 18.14 0.39
C ALA A 148 -15.46 17.09 -0.29
N GLU A 149 -14.98 15.87 -0.50
CA GLU A 149 -15.78 14.80 -1.10
C GLU A 149 -16.88 14.31 -0.14
N SER A 150 -16.74 14.56 1.16
CA SER A 150 -17.69 14.13 2.20
C SER A 150 -18.90 15.04 2.34
N GLU A 151 -18.77 16.33 2.05
CA GLU A 151 -19.91 17.27 2.09
C GLU A 151 -20.98 16.94 1.03
N ALA A 152 -20.62 16.18 0.00
CA ALA A 152 -21.50 15.79 -1.10
C ALA A 152 -22.34 14.51 -0.84
N VAL A 153 -22.44 14.02 0.40
CA VAL A 153 -22.90 12.64 0.73
C VAL A 153 -24.24 12.58 1.44
N GLY A 154 -25.17 11.80 0.89
CA GLY A 154 -26.24 11.13 1.65
C GLY A 154 -25.80 9.72 2.11
N GLU A 155 -26.42 9.15 3.14
CA GLU A 155 -26.06 7.84 3.72
C GLU A 155 -26.00 6.74 2.64
N ASP A 156 -24.80 6.28 2.31
CA ASP A 156 -24.57 5.12 1.44
C ASP A 156 -24.09 3.98 2.35
N THR A 157 -24.97 3.05 2.67
CA THR A 157 -24.65 1.90 3.54
C THR A 157 -23.97 0.82 2.70
N CYS A 158 -22.66 0.68 2.83
CA CYS A 158 -21.95 -0.50 2.36
C CYS A 158 -22.41 -1.72 3.18
N SER A 159 -22.88 -2.77 2.50
CA SER A 159 -23.31 -4.03 3.16
C SER A 159 -22.18 -5.03 3.34
N GLU A 160 -21.02 -4.76 2.74
CA GLU A 160 -19.85 -5.64 2.76
C GLU A 160 -18.94 -5.30 3.94
N THR A 161 -18.45 -6.32 4.63
CA THR A 161 -17.45 -6.17 5.70
C THR A 161 -16.08 -6.48 5.13
N GLY A 162 -15.15 -5.52 5.24
CA GLY A 162 -13.77 -5.66 4.81
C GLY A 162 -12.99 -6.61 5.70
N GLU A 163 -11.96 -7.22 5.14
CA GLU A 163 -11.18 -8.27 5.80
C GLU A 163 -9.87 -7.73 6.41
N TYR A 164 -9.26 -8.53 7.29
CA TYR A 164 -7.98 -8.23 7.93
C TYR A 164 -6.90 -9.20 7.44
N PHE A 165 -5.77 -8.67 6.99
CA PHE A 165 -4.67 -9.43 6.40
C PHE A 165 -3.35 -9.11 7.11
N CYS A 166 -2.46 -10.11 7.19
CA CYS A 166 -1.13 -9.97 7.79
C CYS A 166 -0.03 -10.33 6.78
N SER A 167 0.76 -9.35 6.33
CA SER A 167 1.81 -9.57 5.30
C SER A 167 2.90 -10.57 5.75
N ILE A 168 3.12 -10.72 7.06
CA ILE A 168 4.07 -11.69 7.61
C ILE A 168 3.56 -13.14 7.48
N CYS A 169 2.26 -13.35 7.73
CA CYS A 169 1.68 -14.68 7.92
C CYS A 169 0.90 -15.14 6.68
N TYR A 170 1.06 -14.41 5.58
CA TYR A 170 0.17 -14.22 4.43
C TYR A 170 -0.22 -15.46 3.60
N ARG A 171 -0.11 -16.70 4.11
CA ARG A 171 -0.57 -17.90 3.38
C ARG A 171 -1.29 -18.99 4.17
N TYR A 172 -1.32 -18.98 5.51
CA TYR A 172 -1.82 -20.16 6.24
C TYR A 172 -2.77 -19.91 7.41
N ASP A 173 -3.02 -18.66 7.77
CA ASP A 173 -4.10 -18.37 8.70
C ASP A 173 -4.98 -17.31 8.06
N HIS A 174 -6.21 -17.70 7.81
CA HIS A 174 -7.30 -16.77 7.74
C HIS A 174 -7.65 -16.52 9.22
N PRO A 175 -7.20 -15.45 9.90
CA PRO A 175 -7.93 -14.99 11.07
C PRO A 175 -9.23 -14.33 10.59
N GLY A 176 -9.96 -15.03 9.72
CA GLY A 176 -11.34 -14.71 9.37
C GLY A 176 -12.15 -14.73 10.64
N GLN A 177 -13.16 -13.86 10.69
CA GLN A 177 -14.03 -13.53 11.82
C GLN A 177 -13.54 -12.37 12.71
N GLY A 178 -13.14 -11.27 12.07
CA GLY A 178 -13.22 -9.96 12.70
C GLY A 178 -12.00 -9.51 13.49
N PHE A 179 -12.08 -8.25 13.92
CA PHE A 179 -10.96 -7.47 14.41
C PHE A 179 -10.24 -8.07 15.62
N GLU A 180 -10.98 -8.63 16.58
CA GLU A 180 -10.41 -9.23 17.79
C GLU A 180 -9.58 -10.49 17.51
N SER A 181 -10.05 -11.34 16.58
CA SER A 181 -9.30 -12.53 16.18
C SER A 181 -7.97 -12.13 15.54
N PHE A 182 -7.99 -11.07 14.73
CA PHE A 182 -6.81 -10.52 14.08
C PHE A 182 -5.82 -9.90 15.09
N LYS A 183 -6.27 -9.12 16.08
CA LYS A 183 -5.39 -8.60 17.15
C LYS A 183 -4.72 -9.72 17.94
N ARG A 184 -5.48 -10.78 18.27
CA ARG A 184 -4.93 -11.97 18.93
C ARG A 184 -3.88 -12.66 18.06
N HIS A 185 -4.11 -12.74 16.74
CA HIS A 185 -3.12 -13.25 15.80
C HIS A 185 -1.83 -12.42 15.82
N LEU A 186 -1.90 -11.09 15.74
CA LEU A 186 -0.72 -10.22 15.78
C LEU A 186 0.07 -10.35 17.09
N SER A 187 -0.62 -10.67 18.19
CA SER A 187 -0.02 -10.88 19.51
C SER A 187 0.52 -12.31 19.71
N SER A 188 0.33 -13.21 18.74
CA SER A 188 0.74 -14.60 18.86
C SER A 188 2.26 -14.78 18.84
N LEU A 189 2.73 -15.81 19.55
CA LEU A 189 4.13 -16.21 19.52
C LEU A 189 4.58 -16.61 18.11
N GLU A 190 3.69 -17.23 17.33
CA GLU A 190 3.98 -17.62 15.95
C GLU A 190 4.21 -16.40 15.06
N HIS A 191 3.31 -15.40 15.11
CA HIS A 191 3.47 -14.15 14.40
C HIS A 191 4.79 -13.46 14.80
N THR A 192 5.05 -13.37 16.10
CA THR A 192 6.28 -12.77 16.63
C THR A 192 7.54 -13.48 16.11
N ARG A 193 7.55 -14.82 16.09
CA ARG A 193 8.66 -15.61 15.55
C ARG A 193 8.87 -15.37 14.06
N LYS A 194 7.80 -15.38 13.26
CA LYS A 194 7.88 -15.11 11.82
C LYS A 194 8.38 -13.68 11.54
N LYS A 195 7.89 -12.70 12.31
CA LYS A 195 8.37 -11.31 12.25
C LYS A 195 9.87 -11.20 12.53
N LEU A 196 10.34 -11.82 13.61
CA LEU A 196 11.76 -11.83 13.95
C LEU A 196 12.63 -12.52 12.90
N ALA A 197 12.15 -13.62 12.31
CA ALA A 197 12.87 -14.32 11.24
C ALA A 197 13.04 -13.47 9.98
N LEU A 198 12.07 -12.62 9.65
CA LEU A 198 12.14 -11.69 8.51
C LEU A 198 13.03 -10.47 8.80
N LEU A 199 13.07 -9.99 10.04
CA LEU A 199 13.92 -8.86 10.44
C LEU A 199 15.38 -9.26 10.69
N HIS A 200 15.61 -10.52 11.07
CA HIS A 200 16.93 -11.09 11.35
C HIS A 200 17.09 -12.42 10.62
N PRO A 201 17.31 -12.40 9.30
CA PRO A 201 17.62 -13.64 8.58
C PRO A 201 18.84 -14.29 9.24
N ARG A 202 18.73 -15.56 9.64
CA ARG A 202 19.87 -16.29 10.19
C ARG A 202 21.05 -16.16 9.22
N ARG A 203 22.24 -15.88 9.76
CA ARG A 203 23.53 -15.91 9.04
C ARG A 203 23.93 -17.31 8.54
N GLU A 204 23.01 -18.26 8.45
CA GLU A 204 23.27 -19.63 8.01
C GLU A 204 23.05 -19.71 6.49
N MET A 205 23.83 -18.96 5.71
CA MET A 205 23.96 -19.17 4.26
C MET A 205 25.29 -18.69 3.67
N PHE A 206 26.32 -18.63 4.51
CA PHE A 206 27.72 -18.63 4.08
C PHE A 206 28.46 -19.60 5.02
N GLU A 207 28.23 -20.90 4.86
CA GLU A 207 29.36 -21.80 5.03
C GLU A 207 30.33 -21.41 3.92
N GLU A 208 31.38 -20.69 4.29
CA GLU A 208 32.49 -20.41 3.41
C GLU A 208 33.03 -21.76 2.94
N ASP A 209 32.77 -22.11 1.67
CA ASP A 209 33.42 -23.24 1.03
C ASP A 209 34.94 -22.99 1.08
N PRO A 210 35.71 -23.81 1.85
CA PRO A 210 37.14 -23.60 2.02
C PRO A 210 37.95 -23.85 0.74
N THR A 211 37.31 -24.22 -0.38
CA THR A 211 37.98 -24.50 -1.66
C THR A 211 38.08 -23.29 -2.60
N ILE A 212 37.43 -22.16 -2.31
CA ILE A 212 37.50 -20.97 -3.18
C ILE A 212 38.71 -20.10 -2.79
N VAL A 213 39.84 -20.33 -3.47
CA VAL A 213 41.01 -19.43 -3.42
C VAL A 213 40.64 -18.10 -4.08
N ARG A 214 40.52 -17.02 -3.30
CA ARG A 214 40.33 -15.66 -3.82
C ARG A 214 41.66 -15.11 -4.34
N PHE A 215 41.69 -14.73 -5.61
CA PHE A 215 42.75 -13.90 -6.18
C PHE A 215 42.65 -12.49 -5.56
N GLN A 216 43.68 -12.03 -4.85
CA GLN A 216 43.77 -10.63 -4.41
C GLN A 216 44.45 -9.82 -5.52
N PRO A 217 43.86 -8.72 -6.02
CA PRO A 217 44.63 -7.71 -6.72
C PRO A 217 45.24 -6.78 -5.67
N GLU A 218 46.57 -6.71 -5.65
CA GLU A 218 47.30 -5.73 -4.86
C GLU A 218 46.95 -4.30 -5.30
N ALA A 219 46.91 -3.41 -4.32
CA ALA A 219 46.68 -2.00 -4.52
C ALA A 219 47.81 -1.37 -5.34
N SER A 220 47.46 -0.68 -6.42
CA SER A 220 48.24 0.45 -6.93
C SER A 220 47.33 1.39 -7.74
N PHE A 221 47.39 2.66 -7.33
CA PHE A 221 46.74 3.82 -7.92
C PHE A 221 46.97 3.92 -9.43
N PHE A 222 45.95 4.35 -10.18
CA PHE A 222 46.11 5.42 -11.19
C PHE A 222 44.77 6.12 -11.49
N VAL A 223 44.86 7.44 -11.52
CA VAL A 223 43.87 8.42 -11.95
C VAL A 223 43.50 8.19 -13.41
N PHE A 224 42.22 8.38 -13.77
CA PHE A 224 41.70 9.14 -14.92
C PHE A 224 40.31 8.65 -15.33
N GLY A 225 39.38 9.57 -15.59
CA GLY A 225 38.18 9.23 -16.35
C GLY A 225 37.02 10.19 -16.23
N PHE A 226 37.12 11.39 -16.82
CA PHE A 226 35.98 12.01 -17.47
C PHE A 226 36.48 12.74 -18.72
N ASN A 227 36.26 12.12 -19.88
CA ASN A 227 36.10 12.84 -21.14
C ASN A 227 34.63 12.69 -21.54
N ILE A 228 33.98 13.83 -21.71
CA ILE A 228 32.63 13.98 -22.25
C ILE A 228 32.86 14.64 -23.60
N ASP A 229 32.49 13.96 -24.68
CA ASP A 229 32.37 14.59 -26.00
C ASP A 229 30.91 14.90 -26.28
N PHE A 230 30.68 16.10 -26.80
CA PHE A 230 29.41 16.73 -27.15
C PHE A 230 28.78 16.15 -28.42
#